data_AF-A0A930P5J5-F1
#
_entry.id   AF-A0A930P5J5-F1
#
_cell.length_a   1.000
_cell.length_b   1.000
_cell.length_c   1.000
_cell.angle_alpha   90.00
_cell.angle_beta   90.00
_cell.angle_gamma   90.00
#
_symmetry.space_group_name_H-M   'P 1'
#
loop_
_entity.id
_entity.type
_entity.pdbx_description
1 polymer ?
#
loop_
_entity_poly.entity_id
_entity_poly.type
_entity_poly.pdbx_seq_one_letter_code
_entity_poly.pdbx_strand_id
1 'polypeptide(L)'
;YNQWFVYQDYDLDNFFRYNTYIPSTYYYNKSSEKTKSLEAKYNEQYDEPMAKQYIPRLALTGYDQAQFFVRGIKAQGKDFKGVYSDVKYRPLQTRYNFERVGQGGFINNNFQLIHFTTDQKMENLVY
;
A
#
# COMPACT_ATOMS: atom_id res chain seq x y z
N TYR A 1 11.87 8.22 3.90
CA TYR A 1 11.03 8.11 5.11
C TYR A 1 10.09 9.31 5.12
N ASN A 2 8.78 9.11 4.91
CA ASN A 2 7.82 10.20 4.77
C ASN A 2 6.70 10.05 5.84
N GLN A 3 6.62 11.00 6.77
CA GLN A 3 5.66 10.99 7.88
C GLN A 3 4.30 11.61 7.51
N TRP A 4 4.00 11.82 6.21
CA TRP A 4 2.76 12.47 5.77
C TRP A 4 1.50 11.86 6.39
N PHE A 5 1.51 10.54 6.63
CA PHE A 5 0.40 9.83 7.26
C PHE A 5 0.11 10.30 8.69
N VAL A 6 1.12 10.75 9.44
CA VAL A 6 0.97 11.35 10.78
C VAL A 6 0.30 12.72 10.68
N TYR A 7 0.62 13.49 9.64
CA TYR A 7 0.04 14.82 9.40
C TYR A 7 -1.35 14.75 8.78
N GLN A 8 -1.77 13.60 8.24
CA GLN A 8 -3.08 13.47 7.63
C GLN A 8 -4.20 13.81 8.61
N ASP A 9 -4.08 13.48 9.91
CA ASP A 9 -5.15 13.82 10.86
C ASP A 9 -5.21 15.32 11.20
N TYR A 10 -4.18 16.12 10.85
CA TYR A 10 -4.09 17.55 11.15
C TYR A 10 -4.20 18.46 9.93
N ASP A 11 -3.63 18.05 8.79
CA ASP A 11 -3.44 18.88 7.59
C ASP A 11 -4.20 18.39 6.36
N LEU A 12 -5.08 17.40 6.50
CA LEU A 12 -5.82 16.84 5.36
C LEU A 12 -6.62 17.89 4.59
N ASP A 13 -7.24 18.84 5.28
CA ASP A 13 -7.97 19.94 4.63
C ASP A 13 -7.04 20.82 3.79
N ASN A 14 -5.80 21.05 4.27
CA ASN A 14 -4.78 21.78 3.51
C ASN A 14 -4.31 20.97 2.29
N PHE A 15 -4.13 19.65 2.44
CA PHE A 15 -3.75 18.79 1.31
C PHE A 15 -4.78 18.85 0.18
N PHE A 16 -6.07 18.79 0.50
CA PHE A 16 -7.13 18.94 -0.49
C PHE A 16 -7.21 20.37 -1.05
N ARG A 17 -7.09 21.39 -0.19
CA ARG A 17 -7.14 22.80 -0.60
C ARG A 17 -6.07 23.15 -1.63
N TYR A 18 -4.87 22.58 -1.51
CA TYR A 18 -3.72 22.91 -2.35
C TYR A 18 -3.45 21.89 -3.46
N ASN A 19 -4.35 20.94 -3.70
CA ASN A 19 -4.21 19.93 -4.76
C ASN A 19 -2.87 19.15 -4.65
N THR A 20 -2.52 18.72 -3.44
CA THR A 20 -1.15 18.29 -3.09
C THR A 20 -0.79 16.90 -3.62
N TYR A 21 0.47 16.74 -4.05
CA TYR A 21 1.08 15.45 -4.39
C TYR A 21 2.16 15.08 -3.36
N ILE A 22 2.09 13.86 -2.83
CA ILE A 22 3.06 13.35 -1.87
C ILE A 22 3.74 12.09 -2.42
N PRO A 23 5.07 12.09 -2.61
CA PRO A 23 5.78 10.87 -2.97
C PRO A 23 5.79 9.90 -1.79
N SER A 24 5.41 8.65 -2.02
CA SER A 24 5.36 7.62 -0.97
C SER A 24 5.63 6.22 -1.49
N THR A 25 6.05 5.33 -0.59
CA THR A 25 6.21 3.89 -0.85
C THR A 25 5.01 3.07 -0.37
N TYR A 26 4.00 3.72 0.22
CA TYR A 26 2.76 3.09 0.69
C TYR A 26 1.57 4.04 0.45
N TYR A 27 0.36 3.49 0.38
CA TYR A 27 -0.87 4.24 0.18
C TYR A 27 -1.99 3.58 0.98
N TYR A 28 -2.31 4.11 2.15
CA TYR A 28 -3.41 3.60 2.97
C TYR A 28 -4.61 4.54 2.87
N ASN A 29 -5.74 4.01 2.43
CA ASN A 29 -7.00 4.73 2.37
C ASN A 29 -8.00 4.15 3.38
N LYS A 30 -8.22 4.88 4.50
CA LYS A 30 -9.19 4.53 5.54
C LYS A 30 -10.64 4.48 5.05
N SER A 31 -10.95 5.24 4.01
CA SER A 31 -12.30 5.33 3.44
C SER A 31 -12.60 4.21 2.43
N SER A 32 -11.58 3.45 2.00
CA SER A 32 -11.76 2.33 1.07
C SER A 32 -12.55 1.19 1.69
N GLU A 33 -13.62 0.76 1.03
CA GLU A 33 -14.45 -0.38 1.48
C GLU A 33 -13.64 -1.68 1.64
N LYS A 34 -12.61 -1.89 0.80
CA LYS A 34 -11.74 -3.08 0.93
C LYS A 34 -10.90 -3.02 2.21
N THR A 35 -10.43 -1.84 2.58
CA THR A 35 -9.65 -1.62 3.80
C THR A 35 -10.53 -1.85 5.02
N LYS A 36 -11.70 -1.21 5.07
CA LYS A 36 -12.69 -1.40 6.15
C LYS A 36 -13.09 -2.87 6.30
N SER A 37 -13.34 -3.55 5.18
CA SER A 37 -13.70 -4.97 5.18
C SER A 37 -12.60 -5.86 5.75
N LEU A 38 -11.32 -5.59 5.44
CA LEU A 38 -10.23 -6.38 5.99
C LEU A 38 -10.00 -6.08 7.48
N GLU A 39 -10.07 -4.81 7.88
CA GLU A 39 -9.94 -4.41 9.29
C GLU A 39 -11.05 -5.02 10.15
N ALA A 40 -12.29 -5.04 9.65
CA ALA A 40 -13.41 -5.71 10.33
C ALA A 40 -13.17 -7.21 10.50
N LYS A 41 -12.74 -7.90 9.43
CA LYS A 41 -12.41 -9.34 9.48
C LYS A 41 -11.25 -9.64 10.43
N TYR A 42 -10.25 -8.76 10.48
CA TYR A 42 -9.15 -8.92 11.41
C TYR A 42 -9.64 -8.83 12.86
N ASN A 43 -10.47 -7.83 13.16
CA ASN A 43 -11.02 -7.67 14.50
C ASN A 43 -11.93 -8.84 14.90
N GLU A 44 -12.74 -9.35 13.98
CA GLU A 44 -13.55 -10.55 14.20
C GLU A 44 -12.69 -11.79 14.49
N GLN A 45 -11.59 -11.97 13.75
CA GLN A 45 -10.74 -13.15 13.86
C GLN A 45 -9.85 -13.17 15.10
N TYR A 46 -9.37 -11.99 15.53
CA TYR A 46 -8.36 -11.86 16.57
C TYR A 46 -8.87 -11.20 17.86
N ASP A 47 -10.12 -10.73 17.87
CA ASP A 47 -10.73 -9.98 18.97
C ASP A 47 -9.92 -8.73 19.40
N GLU A 48 -9.13 -8.19 18.47
CA GLU A 48 -8.30 -7.01 18.68
C GLU A 48 -8.20 -6.19 17.39
N PRO A 49 -8.31 -4.84 17.45
CA PRO A 49 -8.11 -4.00 16.28
C PRO A 49 -6.65 -4.04 15.82
N MET A 50 -6.41 -3.88 14.50
CA MET A 50 -5.05 -3.78 13.98
C MET A 50 -4.28 -2.63 14.64
N ALA A 51 -3.05 -2.92 15.06
CA ALA A 51 -2.12 -1.95 15.63
C ALA A 51 -1.93 -0.71 14.73
N LYS A 52 -2.11 0.48 15.33
CA LYS A 52 -2.02 1.78 14.64
C LYS A 52 -0.72 2.56 14.91
N GLN A 53 0.20 1.98 15.66
CA GLN A 53 1.41 2.64 16.14
C GLN A 53 2.46 2.78 15.02
N TYR A 54 2.47 1.85 14.06
CA TYR A 54 3.45 1.80 12.99
C TYR A 54 2.90 2.32 11.67
N ILE A 55 3.76 3.04 10.95
CA ILE A 55 3.50 3.58 9.62
C ILE A 55 4.68 3.16 8.73
N PRO A 56 4.44 2.42 7.63
CA PRO A 56 3.15 1.86 7.20
C PRO A 56 2.57 0.83 8.20
N ARG A 57 1.26 0.56 8.16
CA ARG A 57 0.60 -0.42 9.04
C ARG A 57 1.18 -1.81 8.80
N LEU A 58 1.84 -2.41 9.79
CA LEU A 58 2.56 -3.68 9.60
C LEU A 58 1.63 -4.84 9.22
N ALA A 59 0.45 -4.94 9.83
CA ALA A 59 -0.52 -5.99 9.49
C ALA A 59 -0.95 -5.94 8.01
N LEU A 60 -1.22 -4.74 7.49
CA LEU A 60 -1.58 -4.56 6.08
C LEU A 60 -0.40 -4.80 5.14
N THR A 61 0.80 -4.39 5.52
CA THR A 61 2.02 -4.71 4.76
C THR A 61 2.23 -6.22 4.66
N GLY A 62 2.12 -6.95 5.77
CA GLY A 62 2.23 -8.40 5.77
C GLY A 62 1.13 -9.08 4.94
N TYR A 63 -0.11 -8.57 5.04
CA TYR A 63 -1.22 -9.07 4.23
C TYR A 63 -0.98 -8.87 2.72
N ASP A 64 -0.61 -7.65 2.30
CA ASP A 64 -0.33 -7.34 0.89
C ASP A 64 0.85 -8.17 0.37
N GLN A 65 1.89 -8.36 1.19
CA GLN A 65 3.03 -9.21 0.85
C GLN A 65 2.60 -10.65 0.60
N ALA A 66 1.82 -11.24 1.52
CA ALA A 66 1.31 -12.59 1.36
C ALA A 66 0.43 -12.72 0.11
N GLN A 67 -0.48 -11.78 -0.13
CA GLN A 67 -1.32 -11.76 -1.33
C GLN A 67 -0.47 -11.69 -2.61
N PHE A 68 0.58 -10.88 -2.63
CA PHE A 68 1.49 -10.75 -3.77
C PHE A 68 2.22 -12.06 -4.07
N PHE A 69 2.99 -12.56 -3.10
CA PHE A 69 3.83 -13.74 -3.31
C PHE A 69 3.02 -15.02 -3.52
N VAL A 70 1.98 -15.27 -2.71
CA VAL A 70 1.16 -16.50 -2.84
C VAL A 70 0.47 -16.55 -4.19
N ARG A 71 -0.09 -15.43 -4.67
CA ARG A 71 -0.75 -15.38 -5.98
C ARG A 71 0.24 -15.48 -7.13
N GLY A 72 1.38 -14.79 -7.03
CA GLY A 72 2.44 -14.84 -8.03
C GLY A 72 2.99 -16.26 -8.21
N ILE A 73 3.38 -16.90 -7.11
CA ILE A 73 3.85 -18.29 -7.10
C ILE A 73 2.77 -19.24 -7.61
N LYS A 74 1.51 -19.07 -7.19
CA LYS A 74 0.40 -19.91 -7.69
C LYS A 74 0.22 -19.77 -9.21
N ALA A 75 0.37 -18.57 -9.76
CA ALA A 75 0.13 -18.29 -11.17
C ALA A 75 1.31 -18.69 -12.08
N GLN A 76 2.55 -18.53 -11.60
CA GLN A 76 3.75 -18.63 -12.43
C GLN A 76 4.76 -19.68 -11.93
N GLY A 77 4.59 -20.22 -10.73
CA GLY A 77 5.51 -21.19 -10.14
C GLY A 77 6.94 -20.65 -10.10
N LYS A 78 7.88 -21.43 -10.65
CA LYS A 78 9.30 -21.08 -10.75
C LYS A 78 9.59 -19.87 -11.64
N ASP A 79 8.65 -19.49 -12.50
CA ASP A 79 8.83 -18.39 -13.45
C ASP A 79 8.44 -17.04 -12.85
N PHE A 80 7.90 -17.01 -11.63
CA PHE A 80 7.56 -15.79 -10.89
C PHE A 80 8.77 -14.87 -10.73
N LYS A 81 8.70 -13.67 -11.33
CA LYS A 81 9.80 -12.68 -11.29
C LYS A 81 9.58 -11.61 -10.23
N GLY A 82 8.36 -11.45 -9.74
CA GLY A 82 8.02 -10.43 -8.76
C GLY A 82 7.84 -9.05 -9.38
N VAL A 83 7.62 -8.95 -10.70
CA VAL A 83 7.25 -7.68 -11.34
C VAL A 83 5.75 -7.42 -11.14
N TYR A 84 5.33 -6.15 -11.17
CA TYR A 84 3.94 -5.80 -10.83
C TYR A 84 2.90 -6.52 -11.71
N SER A 85 3.23 -6.77 -12.98
CA SER A 85 2.36 -7.41 -13.96
C SER A 85 2.12 -8.89 -13.66
N ASP A 86 2.94 -9.50 -12.80
CA ASP A 86 2.83 -10.91 -12.42
C ASP A 86 1.58 -11.18 -11.59
N VAL A 87 1.05 -10.16 -10.88
CA VAL A 87 -0.02 -10.32 -9.90
C VAL A 87 -1.15 -9.32 -10.13
N LYS A 88 -2.34 -9.83 -10.49
CA LYS A 88 -3.55 -9.00 -10.69
C LYS A 88 -4.15 -8.42 -9.39
N TYR A 89 -3.53 -8.68 -8.24
CA TYR A 89 -3.99 -8.20 -6.94
C TYR A 89 -3.75 -6.69 -6.82
N ARG A 90 -4.76 -5.97 -6.32
CA ARG A 90 -4.63 -4.55 -5.99
C ARG A 90 -4.39 -4.43 -4.48
N PRO A 91 -3.21 -3.95 -4.05
CA PRO A 91 -2.85 -3.88 -2.63
C PRO A 91 -3.70 -2.84 -1.88
N LEU A 92 -3.82 -3.03 -0.58
CA LEU A 92 -4.53 -2.12 0.33
C LEU A 92 -3.63 -0.99 0.82
N GLN A 93 -2.32 -1.24 0.89
CA GLN A 93 -1.32 -0.33 1.41
C GLN A 93 -0.01 -0.36 0.61
N THR A 94 0.58 -1.54 0.45
CA THR A 94 1.96 -1.68 -0.03
C THR A 94 1.97 -2.38 -1.39
N ARG A 95 2.47 -1.67 -2.41
CA ARG A 95 2.62 -2.20 -3.76
C ARG A 95 4.04 -2.72 -3.97
N TYR A 96 4.15 -3.81 -4.73
CA TYR A 96 5.41 -4.49 -5.02
C TYR A 96 5.69 -4.52 -6.52
N ASN A 97 6.90 -4.11 -6.88
CA ASN A 97 7.50 -4.27 -8.18
C ASN A 97 9.00 -4.55 -7.97
N PHE A 98 9.39 -5.82 -7.97
CA PHE A 98 10.74 -6.21 -7.65
C PHE A 98 11.65 -6.15 -8.88
N GLU A 99 12.84 -5.58 -8.68
CA GLU A 99 13.89 -5.51 -9.68
C GLU A 99 15.19 -6.04 -9.09
N ARG A 100 15.95 -6.81 -9.89
CA ARG A 100 17.24 -7.35 -9.47
C ARG A 100 18.31 -6.26 -9.54
N VAL A 101 19.10 -6.11 -8.48
CA VAL A 101 20.18 -5.13 -8.42
C VAL A 101 21.52 -5.81 -8.70
N GLY A 102 22.04 -5.63 -9.92
CA GLY A 102 23.33 -6.18 -10.33
C GLY A 102 23.38 -7.71 -10.15
N GLN A 103 24.42 -8.18 -9.47
CA GLN A 103 24.56 -9.60 -9.09
C GLN A 103 23.99 -9.93 -7.69
N GLY A 104 23.36 -8.96 -7.03
CA GLY A 104 22.77 -9.11 -5.70
C GLY A 104 21.33 -9.63 -5.72
N GLY A 105 20.58 -9.23 -4.68
CA GLY A 105 19.18 -9.54 -4.49
C GLY A 105 18.21 -8.63 -5.26
N PHE A 106 16.95 -8.66 -4.83
CA PHE A 106 15.89 -7.83 -5.40
C PHE A 106 15.54 -6.68 -4.46
N ILE A 107 15.21 -5.53 -5.05
CA ILE A 107 14.63 -4.39 -4.34
C ILE A 107 13.22 -4.15 -4.85
N ASN A 108 12.32 -3.67 -3.99
CA ASN A 108 11.04 -3.17 -4.44
C ASN A 108 11.25 -1.77 -5.06
N ASN A 109 11.21 -1.67 -6.38
CA ASN A 109 11.36 -0.43 -7.14
C ASN A 109 10.02 0.28 -7.39
N ASN A 110 8.98 -0.04 -6.62
CA ASN A 110 7.69 0.63 -6.74
C ASN A 110 7.78 2.11 -6.32
N PHE A 111 7.38 3.01 -7.21
CA PHE A 111 7.21 4.43 -6.93
C PHE A 111 5.74 4.84 -7.11
N GLN A 112 5.23 5.69 -6.23
CA GLN A 112 3.89 6.23 -6.35
C GLN A 112 3.76 7.62 -5.72
N LEU A 113 2.79 8.37 -6.23
CA LEU A 113 2.35 9.65 -5.69
C LEU A 113 0.93 9.53 -5.14
N ILE A 114 0.71 10.09 -3.96
CA ILE A 114 -0.62 10.26 -3.39
C ILE A 114 -1.09 11.65 -3.75
N HIS A 115 -2.23 11.74 -4.42
CA HIS A 115 -2.81 12.99 -4.87
C HIS A 115 -4.09 13.28 -4.08
N PHE A 116 -4.11 14.44 -3.42
CA PHE A 116 -5.28 14.96 -2.72
C PHE A 116 -5.92 16.00 -3.63
N THR A 117 -7.03 15.64 -4.26
CA THR A 117 -7.73 16.49 -5.22
C THR A 117 -8.59 17.55 -4.52
N THR A 118 -8.87 18.67 -5.20
CA THR A 118 -9.74 19.73 -4.65
C THR A 118 -11.19 19.30 -4.45
N ASP A 119 -11.64 18.20 -5.08
CA ASP A 119 -12.96 17.58 -4.85
C ASP A 119 -12.96 16.53 -3.73
N GLN A 120 -11.97 16.61 -2.82
CA GLN A 120 -11.82 15.77 -1.63
C GLN A 120 -11.65 14.27 -1.93
N LYS A 121 -11.01 13.93 -3.05
CA LYS A 121 -10.62 12.54 -3.36
C LYS A 121 -9.14 12.34 -3.12
N MET A 122 -8.82 11.17 -2.59
CA MET A 122 -7.44 10.73 -2.44
C MET A 122 -7.16 9.66 -3.49
N GLU A 123 -6.22 9.94 -4.37
CA GLU A 123 -5.85 9.08 -5.50
C GLU A 123 -4.43 8.55 -5.34
N ASN A 124 -4.17 7.39 -5.93
CA ASN A 124 -2.85 6.77 -5.95
C ASN A 124 -2.37 6.67 -7.41
N LEU A 125 -1.34 7.43 -7.74
CA LEU A 125 -0.71 7.46 -9.06
C LEU A 125 0.55 6.60 -9.03
N VAL A 126 0.53 5.49 -9.75
CA VAL A 126 1.61 4.49 -9.79
C VAL A 126 2.40 4.67 -11.08
N TYR A 127 3.73 4.68 -10.98
CA TYR A 127 4.66 4.82 -12.12
C TYR A 127 5.53 3.58 -12.27
#